data_AF-A0A2G2MVZ8-F1
#
_entry.id   AF-A0A2G2MVZ8-F1
#
_cell.length_a   1.000
_cell.length_b   1.000
_cell.length_c   1.000
_cell.angle_alpha   90.00
_cell.angle_beta   90.00
_cell.angle_gamma   90.00
#
_symmetry.space_group_name_H-M   'P 1'
#
loop_
_entity.id
_entity.type
_entity.pdbx_description
1 polymer ?
#
loop_
_entity_poly.entity_id
_entity_poly.type
_entity_poly.pdbx_seq_one_letter_code
_entity_poly.pdbx_strand_id
1 'polypeptide(L)'
;MSKRNKIIQSPASERTRVKRGHKRADYSKDTIYNILDAMPLCHVAYSMDGKPVVTPTLQWREGEHVYWHGSAASRLIRTAEGTDVCMAVTLMDGMVMARSAFHHSVNYRSVMMFGKASLVEGAAAKTTSLKAMFEQWFPGRWDSMRPMLEKELKATSILSIKVDEASAKIRTGPPVDDEDDYALPIWAGILPVTTNVGKPIDDPRNLRGLIPPVDLAKFIIG
;
A
#
# COMPACT_ATOMS: atom_id res chain seq x y z
N MET A 1 31.56 -0.87 -1.64
CA MET A 1 30.08 -0.94 -1.73
C MET A 1 29.57 0.38 -2.31
N SER A 2 29.01 0.31 -3.52
CA SER A 2 28.70 1.48 -4.36
C SER A 2 27.68 2.40 -3.69
N LYS A 3 28.10 3.63 -3.35
CA LYS A 3 27.18 4.76 -3.14
C LYS A 3 26.46 4.99 -4.48
N ARG A 4 25.31 4.34 -4.69
CA ARG A 4 24.40 4.76 -5.76
C ARG A 4 24.04 6.20 -5.45
N ASN A 5 24.55 7.14 -6.24
CA ASN A 5 24.04 8.50 -6.28
C ASN A 5 22.54 8.40 -6.55
N LYS A 6 21.73 8.48 -5.48
CA LYS A 6 20.29 8.68 -5.61
C LYS A 6 20.16 10.02 -6.32
N ILE A 7 19.81 9.99 -7.60
CA ILE A 7 19.33 11.19 -8.29
C ILE A 7 18.17 11.67 -7.45
N ILE A 8 18.34 12.81 -6.77
CA ILE A 8 17.30 13.40 -5.94
C ILE A 8 16.25 13.91 -6.93
N GLN A 9 15.23 13.10 -7.20
CA GLN A 9 14.09 13.55 -7.97
C GLN A 9 13.37 14.63 -7.17
N SER A 10 12.93 15.69 -7.85
CA SER A 10 12.14 16.76 -7.25
C SER A 10 10.70 16.27 -7.00
N PRO A 11 9.99 16.82 -6.01
CA PRO A 11 8.56 16.54 -5.86
C PRO A 11 7.80 16.95 -7.12
N ALA A 12 6.78 16.17 -7.48
CA ALA A 12 5.91 16.46 -8.63
C ALA A 12 5.08 17.75 -8.44
N SER A 13 4.86 18.16 -7.18
CA SER A 13 4.10 19.35 -6.82
C SER A 13 4.50 19.89 -5.44
N GLU A 14 4.06 21.10 -5.10
CA GLU A 14 4.23 21.61 -3.72
C GLU A 14 3.43 20.80 -2.69
N ARG A 15 2.32 20.18 -3.10
CA ARG A 15 1.48 19.31 -2.23
C ARG A 15 2.22 18.03 -1.83
N THR A 16 3.07 17.50 -2.70
CA THR A 16 3.88 16.29 -2.43
C THR A 16 5.22 16.59 -1.78
N ARG A 17 5.64 17.86 -1.67
CA ARG A 17 6.91 18.24 -1.05
C ARG A 17 6.94 17.91 0.45
N VAL A 18 7.73 16.91 0.83
CA VAL A 18 7.96 16.57 2.24
C VAL A 18 8.80 17.66 2.90
N LYS A 19 8.22 18.39 3.87
CA LYS A 19 8.91 19.45 4.63
C LYS A 19 9.65 18.89 5.85
N ARG A 20 8.92 18.29 6.80
CA ARG A 20 9.49 17.71 8.02
C ARG A 20 10.16 16.37 7.72
N GLY A 21 11.45 16.28 7.99
CA GLY A 21 12.25 15.08 7.70
C GLY A 21 12.48 14.87 6.20
N HIS A 22 12.62 15.94 5.41
CA HIS A 22 12.82 15.91 3.96
C HIS A 22 13.97 15.00 3.49
N LYS A 23 15.01 14.78 4.31
CA LYS A 23 16.10 13.83 4.00
C LYS A 23 15.63 12.37 3.85
N ARG A 24 14.42 12.07 4.34
CA ARG A 24 13.74 10.76 4.25
C ARG A 24 12.84 10.66 3.02
N ALA A 25 12.65 11.76 2.29
CA ALA A 25 11.79 11.79 1.12
C ALA A 25 12.45 11.10 -0.07
N ASP A 26 11.64 10.42 -0.85
CA ASP A 26 12.01 9.85 -2.14
C ASP A 26 10.85 10.06 -3.11
N TYR A 27 11.14 10.51 -4.32
CA TYR A 27 10.14 10.82 -5.33
C TYR A 27 10.28 9.93 -6.57
N SER A 28 11.21 8.96 -6.54
CA SER A 28 11.40 8.03 -7.64
C SER A 28 10.23 7.07 -7.80
N LYS A 29 9.82 6.88 -9.06
CA LYS A 29 8.82 5.88 -9.45
C LYS A 29 9.18 4.50 -8.91
N ASP A 30 10.44 4.08 -9.02
CA ASP A 30 10.90 2.79 -8.50
C ASP A 30 10.62 2.64 -7.00
N THR A 31 10.99 3.62 -6.18
CA THR A 31 10.72 3.57 -4.74
C THR A 31 9.22 3.56 -4.45
N ILE A 32 8.44 4.41 -5.13
CA ILE A 32 7.00 4.51 -4.93
C ILE A 32 6.31 3.20 -5.31
N TYR A 33 6.63 2.64 -6.48
CA TYR A 33 6.05 1.40 -6.98
C TYR A 33 6.40 0.22 -6.09
N ASN A 34 7.66 0.10 -5.64
CA ASN A 34 8.05 -0.97 -4.72
C ASN A 34 7.27 -0.91 -3.39
N ILE A 35 6.93 0.28 -2.88
CA ILE A 35 6.12 0.41 -1.66
C ILE A 35 4.66 0.03 -1.91
N LEU A 36 4.10 0.46 -3.04
CA LEU A 36 2.74 0.10 -3.45
C LEU A 36 2.63 -1.43 -3.65
N ASP A 37 3.59 -2.04 -4.32
CA ASP A 37 3.58 -3.48 -4.62
C ASP A 37 3.77 -4.35 -3.36
N ALA A 38 4.46 -3.84 -2.34
CA ALA A 38 4.73 -4.57 -1.10
C ALA A 38 3.52 -4.69 -0.17
N MET A 39 2.49 -3.83 -0.31
CA MET A 39 1.37 -3.77 0.63
C MET A 39 0.04 -3.58 -0.11
N PRO A 40 -0.78 -4.65 -0.24
CA PRO A 40 -2.09 -4.53 -0.89
C PRO A 40 -3.07 -3.70 -0.07
N LEU A 41 -2.84 -3.48 1.23
CA LEU A 41 -3.71 -2.62 2.04
C LEU A 41 -3.34 -1.13 1.85
N CYS A 42 -4.35 -0.31 1.59
CA CYS A 42 -4.23 1.14 1.52
C CYS A 42 -5.33 1.84 2.32
N HIS A 43 -5.18 3.15 2.49
CA HIS A 43 -6.18 4.04 3.06
C HIS A 43 -6.50 5.13 2.04
N VAL A 44 -7.77 5.21 1.62
CA VAL A 44 -8.24 6.24 0.69
C VAL A 44 -8.98 7.32 1.47
N ALA A 45 -8.43 8.53 1.43
CA ALA A 45 -9.02 9.73 1.98
C ALA A 45 -9.76 10.52 0.89
N TYR A 46 -10.98 10.93 1.20
CA TYR A 46 -11.88 11.67 0.30
C TYR A 46 -12.80 12.58 1.10
N SER A 47 -13.42 13.56 0.44
CA SER A 47 -14.39 14.47 1.06
C SER A 47 -15.81 13.92 0.89
N MET A 48 -16.55 13.81 1.98
CA MET A 48 -17.97 13.45 1.98
C MET A 48 -18.72 14.52 2.78
N ASP A 49 -19.65 15.21 2.12
CA ASP A 49 -20.38 16.35 2.69
C ASP A 49 -19.45 17.42 3.31
N GLY A 50 -18.33 17.69 2.64
CA GLY A 50 -17.29 18.62 3.09
C GLY A 50 -16.42 18.13 4.25
N LYS A 51 -16.61 16.89 4.71
CA LYS A 51 -15.88 16.29 5.83
C LYS A 51 -14.88 15.25 5.33
N PRO A 52 -13.65 15.18 5.90
CA PRO A 52 -12.70 14.16 5.52
C PRO A 52 -13.15 12.79 6.03
N VAL A 53 -13.11 11.80 5.15
CA VAL A 53 -13.33 10.38 5.46
C VAL A 53 -12.12 9.60 4.99
N VAL A 54 -11.72 8.59 5.76
CA VAL A 54 -10.64 7.66 5.39
C VAL A 54 -11.20 6.25 5.43
N THR A 55 -11.13 5.55 4.30
CA THR A 55 -11.60 4.17 4.19
C THR A 55 -10.44 3.23 3.88
N PRO A 56 -10.17 2.22 4.71
CA PRO A 56 -9.21 1.17 4.38
C PRO A 56 -9.79 0.26 3.28
N THR A 57 -8.96 -0.08 2.28
CA THR A 57 -9.34 -0.98 1.19
C THR A 57 -8.11 -1.67 0.60
N LEU A 58 -8.32 -2.72 -0.19
CA LEU A 58 -7.25 -3.33 -0.97
C LEU A 58 -6.97 -2.52 -2.24
N GLN A 59 -5.70 -2.49 -2.65
CA GLN A 59 -5.21 -1.90 -3.87
C GLN A 59 -4.25 -2.82 -4.62
N TRP A 60 -4.21 -2.68 -5.93
CA TRP A 60 -3.20 -3.28 -6.79
C TRP A 60 -2.73 -2.26 -7.83
N ARG A 61 -1.53 -2.47 -8.39
CA ARG A 61 -0.92 -1.54 -9.35
C ARG A 61 -0.82 -2.17 -10.73
N GLU A 62 -1.23 -1.46 -11.78
CA GLU A 62 -1.00 -1.88 -13.17
C GLU A 62 -0.30 -0.73 -13.91
N GLY A 63 0.95 -0.94 -14.31
CA GLY A 63 1.78 0.10 -14.90
C GLY A 63 1.88 1.34 -14.00
N GLU A 64 1.40 2.48 -14.49
CA GLU A 64 1.45 3.77 -13.77
C GLU A 64 0.17 4.07 -12.97
N HIS A 65 -0.75 3.11 -12.82
CA HIS A 65 -2.02 3.31 -12.12
C HIS A 65 -2.14 2.38 -10.92
N VAL A 66 -2.79 2.88 -9.87
CA VAL A 66 -3.24 2.10 -8.72
C VAL A 66 -4.75 2.00 -8.76
N TYR A 67 -5.26 0.81 -8.46
CA TYR A 67 -6.66 0.45 -8.55
C TYR A 67 -7.17 -0.04 -7.20
N TRP A 68 -8.45 0.20 -6.93
CA TRP A 68 -9.16 -0.40 -5.80
C TRP A 68 -10.59 -0.69 -6.21
N HIS A 69 -11.20 -1.71 -5.61
CA HIS A 69 -12.57 -2.08 -5.90
C HIS A 69 -13.49 -1.90 -4.69
N GLY A 70 -14.79 -1.93 -4.96
CA GLY A 70 -15.81 -1.97 -3.94
C GLY A 70 -17.18 -2.28 -4.53
N SER A 71 -18.18 -2.41 -3.67
CA SER A 71 -19.57 -2.50 -4.13
C SER A 71 -19.93 -1.26 -4.96
N ALA A 72 -20.64 -1.46 -6.08
CA ALA A 72 -21.22 -0.36 -6.87
C ALA A 72 -22.22 0.49 -6.06
N ALA A 73 -22.76 -0.05 -4.96
CA ALA A 73 -23.59 0.68 -4.01
C ALA A 73 -22.80 1.37 -2.88
N SER A 74 -21.47 1.20 -2.84
CA SER A 74 -20.62 1.75 -1.79
C SER A 74 -20.62 3.27 -1.82
N ARG A 75 -20.75 3.88 -0.64
CA ARG A 75 -20.58 5.32 -0.45
C ARG A 75 -19.18 5.79 -0.83
N LEU A 76 -18.14 5.00 -0.53
CA LEU A 76 -16.76 5.29 -0.94
C LEU A 76 -16.68 5.46 -2.45
N ILE A 77 -17.14 4.45 -3.21
CA ILE A 77 -17.04 4.45 -4.67
C ILE A 77 -17.77 5.65 -5.27
N ARG A 78 -19.04 5.85 -4.88
CA ARG A 78 -19.87 6.94 -5.43
C ARG A 78 -19.34 8.34 -5.11
N THR A 79 -18.69 8.50 -3.96
CA THR A 79 -18.16 9.81 -3.53
C THR A 79 -16.77 10.08 -4.12
N ALA A 80 -15.95 9.04 -4.22
CA ALA A 80 -14.59 9.15 -4.76
C ALA A 80 -14.57 9.28 -6.29
N GLU A 81 -15.51 8.64 -7.00
CA GLU A 81 -15.56 8.70 -8.47
C GLU A 81 -15.58 10.14 -8.99
N GLY A 82 -14.60 10.47 -9.83
CA GLY A 82 -14.49 11.79 -10.44
C GLY A 82 -14.09 12.91 -9.47
N THR A 83 -13.65 12.59 -8.25
CA THR A 83 -13.19 13.59 -7.26
C THR A 83 -11.72 13.40 -6.90
N ASP A 84 -11.11 14.45 -6.36
CA ASP A 84 -9.75 14.37 -5.82
C ASP A 84 -9.74 13.48 -4.57
N VAL A 85 -8.87 12.49 -4.58
CA VAL A 85 -8.61 11.61 -3.45
C VAL A 85 -7.14 11.66 -3.05
N CYS A 86 -6.86 11.25 -1.83
CA CYS A 86 -5.52 10.94 -1.36
C CYS A 86 -5.46 9.47 -0.99
N MET A 87 -4.50 8.72 -1.54
CA MET A 87 -4.25 7.34 -1.13
C MET A 87 -2.93 7.26 -0.36
N ALA A 88 -2.96 6.57 0.78
CA ALA A 88 -1.79 6.29 1.59
C ALA A 88 -1.57 4.78 1.74
N VAL A 89 -0.34 4.35 1.51
CA VAL A 89 0.16 2.99 1.80
C VAL A 89 1.30 3.12 2.78
N THR A 90 1.32 2.31 3.84
CA THR A 90 2.31 2.41 4.91
C THR A 90 2.68 1.03 5.43
N LEU A 91 3.98 0.81 5.63
CA LEU A 91 4.57 -0.37 6.21
C LEU A 91 5.41 0.05 7.42
N MET A 92 5.19 -0.63 8.55
CA MET A 92 5.99 -0.45 9.75
C MET A 92 7.06 -1.54 9.82
N ASP A 93 8.32 -1.12 9.80
CA ASP A 93 9.48 -2.02 9.71
C ASP A 93 10.22 -2.17 11.06
N GLY A 94 9.95 -1.31 12.05
CA GLY A 94 10.47 -1.51 13.41
C GLY A 94 10.32 -0.31 14.34
N MET A 95 10.23 -0.57 15.65
CA MET A 95 10.31 0.48 16.67
C MET A 95 11.75 0.89 16.88
N VAL A 96 12.03 2.19 16.89
CA VAL A 96 13.36 2.71 17.23
C VAL A 96 13.36 3.23 18.67
N MET A 97 14.20 2.58 19.46
CA MET A 97 14.31 2.73 20.89
C MET A 97 15.55 3.57 21.18
N ALA A 98 15.36 4.84 21.49
CA ALA A 98 16.43 5.79 21.77
C ALA A 98 16.70 5.89 23.27
N ARG A 99 17.75 6.62 23.67
CA ARG A 99 18.07 6.85 25.09
C ARG A 99 17.21 7.95 25.70
N SER A 100 16.81 8.92 24.87
CA SER A 100 15.87 9.98 25.27
C SER A 100 14.46 9.72 24.76
N ALA A 101 13.47 10.17 25.53
CA ALA A 101 12.06 10.10 25.13
C ALA A 101 11.81 10.78 23.76
N PHE A 102 12.56 11.84 23.47
CA PHE A 102 12.42 12.66 22.28
C PHE A 102 12.92 11.98 20.99
N HIS A 103 13.97 11.17 21.08
CA HIS A 103 14.60 10.54 19.92
C HIS A 103 13.97 9.19 19.53
N HIS A 104 12.97 8.70 20.29
CA HIS A 104 12.17 7.55 19.88
C HIS A 104 11.51 7.77 18.52
N SER A 105 11.46 6.70 17.73
CA SER A 105 10.89 6.77 16.38
C SER A 105 10.46 5.39 15.86
N VAL A 106 10.17 5.32 14.57
CA VAL A 106 9.76 4.10 13.87
C VAL A 106 10.52 4.02 12.55
N ASN A 107 11.01 2.85 12.18
CA ASN A 107 11.43 2.54 10.82
C ASN A 107 10.20 2.17 10.00
N TYR A 108 10.05 2.77 8.83
CA TYR A 108 8.86 2.63 7.99
C TYR A 108 9.16 2.95 6.53
N ARG A 109 8.25 2.51 5.67
CA ARG A 109 8.10 2.94 4.29
C ARG A 109 6.67 3.39 4.08
N SER A 110 6.48 4.56 3.48
CA SER A 110 5.13 5.06 3.16
C SER A 110 5.10 5.76 1.82
N VAL A 111 4.00 5.62 1.10
CA VAL A 111 3.64 6.42 -0.07
C VAL A 111 2.36 7.19 0.23
N MET A 112 2.34 8.45 -0.17
CA MET A 112 1.14 9.27 -0.27
C MET A 112 1.01 9.76 -1.70
N MET A 113 -0.15 9.57 -2.31
CA MET A 113 -0.44 10.01 -3.68
C MET A 113 -1.78 10.72 -3.76
N PHE A 114 -1.86 11.68 -4.68
CA PHE A 114 -3.02 12.53 -4.90
C PHE A 114 -3.46 12.46 -6.36
N GLY A 115 -4.75 12.69 -6.59
CA GLY A 115 -5.28 12.75 -7.94
C GLY A 115 -6.77 12.46 -8.00
N LYS A 116 -7.32 12.63 -9.19
CA LYS A 116 -8.73 12.41 -9.48
C LYS A 116 -8.99 10.92 -9.71
N ALA A 117 -9.87 10.31 -8.91
CA ALA A 117 -10.22 8.91 -9.10
C ALA A 117 -11.07 8.73 -10.36
N SER A 118 -10.76 7.72 -11.17
CA SER A 118 -11.44 7.44 -12.43
C SER A 118 -12.04 6.03 -12.43
N LEU A 119 -13.29 5.92 -12.87
CA LEU A 119 -14.00 4.63 -12.98
C LEU A 119 -13.42 3.78 -14.11
N VAL A 120 -13.21 2.49 -13.85
CA VAL A 120 -12.92 1.51 -14.91
C VAL A 120 -14.24 1.08 -15.56
N GLU A 121 -14.44 1.51 -16.79
CA GLU A 121 -15.66 1.27 -17.56
C GLU A 121 -15.59 -0.01 -18.39
N GLY A 122 -16.74 -0.66 -18.55
CA GLY A 122 -16.89 -1.84 -19.40
C GLY A 122 -16.51 -3.16 -18.71
N ALA A 123 -17.24 -4.21 -19.09
CA ALA A 123 -17.09 -5.54 -18.50
C ALA A 123 -15.71 -6.16 -18.74
N ALA A 124 -15.14 -5.95 -19.93
CA ALA A 124 -13.84 -6.49 -20.30
C ALA A 124 -12.70 -5.85 -19.50
N ALA A 125 -12.69 -4.53 -19.35
CA ALA A 125 -11.67 -3.82 -18.58
C ALA A 125 -11.75 -4.16 -17.09
N LYS A 126 -12.97 -4.20 -16.51
CA LYS A 126 -13.16 -4.64 -15.13
C LYS A 126 -12.66 -6.06 -14.88
N THR A 127 -13.01 -6.99 -15.76
CA THR A 127 -12.56 -8.39 -15.68
C THR A 127 -11.05 -8.49 -15.78
N THR A 128 -10.44 -7.75 -16.70
CA THR A 128 -8.97 -7.72 -16.88
C THR A 128 -8.27 -7.21 -15.63
N SER A 129 -8.75 -6.11 -15.05
CA SER A 129 -8.15 -5.49 -13.86
C SER A 129 -8.33 -6.37 -12.60
N LEU A 130 -9.51 -6.98 -12.42
CA LEU A 130 -9.72 -7.95 -11.34
C LEU A 130 -8.86 -9.20 -11.51
N LYS A 131 -8.69 -9.69 -12.74
CA LYS A 131 -7.74 -10.79 -13.01
C LYS A 131 -6.32 -10.37 -12.62
N ALA A 132 -5.87 -9.18 -13.01
CA ALA A 132 -4.55 -8.67 -12.66
C ALA A 132 -4.33 -8.62 -11.13
N MET A 133 -5.32 -8.16 -10.36
CA MET A 133 -5.28 -8.18 -8.89
C MET A 133 -4.98 -9.58 -8.35
N PHE A 134 -5.73 -10.60 -8.81
CA PHE A 134 -5.50 -11.98 -8.37
C PHE A 134 -4.16 -12.53 -8.83
N GLU A 135 -3.76 -12.29 -10.08
CA GLU A 135 -2.50 -12.81 -10.61
C GLU A 135 -1.27 -12.19 -9.94
N GLN A 136 -1.36 -10.95 -9.43
CA GLN A 136 -0.28 -10.33 -8.66
C GLN A 136 -0.08 -10.98 -7.29
N TRP A 137 -1.16 -11.31 -6.58
CA TRP A 137 -1.06 -11.85 -5.23
C TRP A 137 -0.98 -13.37 -5.22
N PHE A 138 -1.69 -14.01 -6.15
CA PHE A 138 -1.88 -15.45 -6.22
C PHE A 138 -1.83 -15.88 -7.70
N PRO A 139 -0.65 -15.98 -8.32
CA PRO A 139 -0.50 -16.41 -9.71
C PRO A 139 -1.29 -17.69 -10.01
N GLY A 140 -2.07 -17.69 -11.09
CA GLY A 140 -2.95 -18.78 -11.52
C GLY A 140 -4.25 -18.92 -10.73
N ARG A 141 -4.47 -18.13 -9.67
CA ARG A 141 -5.67 -18.26 -8.82
C ARG A 141 -6.94 -17.91 -9.58
N TRP A 142 -6.91 -16.91 -10.46
CA TRP A 142 -8.09 -16.49 -11.21
C TRP A 142 -8.70 -17.64 -12.01
N ASP A 143 -7.87 -18.36 -12.77
CA ASP A 143 -8.29 -19.44 -13.65
C ASP A 143 -8.64 -20.73 -12.87
N SER A 144 -8.19 -20.85 -11.61
CA SER A 144 -8.54 -21.99 -10.73
C SER A 144 -9.91 -21.88 -10.05
N MET A 145 -10.50 -20.67 -10.02
CA MET A 145 -11.81 -20.42 -9.42
C MET A 145 -12.93 -20.63 -10.43
N ARG A 146 -14.18 -20.76 -9.97
CA ARG A 146 -15.32 -20.66 -10.88
C ARG A 146 -15.29 -19.30 -11.60
N PRO A 147 -15.69 -19.22 -12.87
CA PRO A 147 -15.82 -17.93 -13.55
C PRO A 147 -16.69 -16.94 -12.77
N MET A 148 -16.33 -15.65 -12.85
CA MET A 148 -17.17 -14.58 -12.33
C MET A 148 -18.50 -14.54 -13.09
N LEU A 149 -19.58 -14.38 -12.34
CA LEU A 149 -20.92 -14.23 -12.89
C LEU A 149 -21.17 -12.76 -13.29
N GLU A 150 -22.02 -12.53 -14.29
CA GLU A 150 -22.36 -11.16 -14.72
C GLU A 150 -22.90 -10.30 -13.58
N LYS A 151 -23.71 -10.88 -12.68
CA LYS A 151 -24.27 -10.16 -11.53
C LYS A 151 -23.19 -9.70 -10.55
N GLU A 152 -22.11 -10.47 -10.42
CA GLU A 152 -20.98 -10.14 -9.54
C GLU A 152 -20.17 -9.01 -10.15
N LEU A 153 -19.90 -9.09 -11.46
CA LEU A 153 -19.24 -8.02 -12.20
C LEU A 153 -20.04 -6.71 -12.19
N LYS A 154 -21.38 -6.78 -12.30
CA LYS A 154 -22.29 -5.62 -12.18
C LYS A 154 -22.29 -5.04 -10.76
N ALA A 155 -22.16 -5.87 -9.73
CA ALA A 155 -22.12 -5.43 -8.34
C ALA A 155 -20.77 -4.83 -7.92
N THR A 156 -19.72 -4.99 -8.73
CA THR A 156 -18.37 -4.49 -8.46
C THR A 156 -18.05 -3.24 -9.29
N SER A 157 -17.58 -2.20 -8.62
CA SER A 157 -16.96 -1.04 -9.23
C SER A 157 -15.48 -1.01 -8.91
N ILE A 158 -14.68 -0.51 -9.85
CA ILE A 158 -13.24 -0.36 -9.72
C ILE A 158 -12.90 1.09 -10.04
N LEU A 159 -12.21 1.75 -9.12
CA LEU A 159 -11.65 3.06 -9.33
C LEU A 159 -10.15 2.93 -9.53
N SER A 160 -9.58 3.89 -10.24
CA SER A 160 -8.15 3.99 -10.52
C SER A 160 -7.65 5.40 -10.28
N ILE A 161 -6.37 5.52 -9.97
CA ILE A 161 -5.65 6.78 -9.84
C ILE A 161 -4.26 6.64 -10.46
N LYS A 162 -3.84 7.62 -11.25
CA LYS A 162 -2.51 7.63 -11.86
C LYS A 162 -1.46 8.10 -10.85
N VAL A 163 -0.30 7.44 -10.85
CA VAL A 163 0.83 7.74 -9.94
C VAL A 163 1.71 8.86 -10.51
N ASP A 164 1.11 10.03 -10.74
CA ASP A 164 1.81 11.22 -11.23
C ASP A 164 2.15 12.21 -10.10
N GLU A 165 1.27 12.33 -9.10
CA GLU A 165 1.46 13.22 -7.94
C GLU A 165 1.62 12.38 -6.67
N ALA A 166 2.85 11.91 -6.41
CA ALA A 166 3.15 11.05 -5.28
C ALA A 166 4.46 11.41 -4.57
N SER A 167 4.56 11.02 -3.30
CA SER A 167 5.78 11.11 -2.49
C SER A 167 5.95 9.87 -1.65
N ALA A 168 7.18 9.36 -1.55
CA ALA A 168 7.55 8.36 -0.58
C ALA A 168 8.32 9.00 0.59
N LYS A 169 8.19 8.39 1.76
CA LYS A 169 8.98 8.74 2.95
C LYS A 169 9.44 7.46 3.63
N ILE A 170 10.75 7.37 3.85
CA ILE A 170 11.39 6.14 4.33
C ILE A 170 12.30 6.46 5.49
N ARG A 171 12.17 5.69 6.57
CA ARG A 171 13.12 5.70 7.67
C ARG A 171 13.66 4.30 7.90
N THR A 172 14.98 4.16 7.90
CA THR A 172 15.70 2.95 8.28
C THR A 172 16.82 3.34 9.26
N GLY A 173 17.40 2.33 9.92
CA GLY A 173 18.59 2.49 10.75
C GLY A 173 18.32 2.70 12.24
N PRO A 174 19.41 2.90 13.02
CA PRO A 174 19.38 2.98 14.49
C PRO A 174 18.74 4.28 15.00
N PRO A 175 18.55 4.41 16.33
CA PRO A 175 18.33 5.72 16.95
C PRO A 175 19.50 6.67 16.67
N VAL A 176 19.21 7.96 16.67
CA VAL A 176 20.19 9.04 16.57
C VAL A 176 19.94 9.91 17.80
N ASP A 177 20.68 9.63 18.87
CA ASP A 177 20.61 10.38 20.12
C ASP A 177 21.52 11.61 20.06
N ASP A 178 21.39 12.52 21.02
CA ASP A 178 22.36 13.60 21.22
C ASP A 178 23.68 13.03 21.78
N GLU A 179 24.82 13.66 21.49
CA GLU A 179 26.14 13.11 21.84
C GLU A 179 26.29 12.80 23.34
N ASP A 180 25.78 13.67 24.21
CA ASP A 180 25.84 13.50 25.67
C ASP A 180 25.04 12.28 26.17
N ASP A 181 23.99 11.87 25.44
CA ASP A 181 23.14 10.74 25.82
C ASP A 181 23.87 9.40 25.65
N TYR A 182 24.88 9.31 24.77
CA TYR A 182 25.61 8.05 24.54
C TYR A 182 26.39 7.56 25.77
N ALA A 183 26.70 8.44 26.73
CA ALA A 183 27.32 8.08 28.00
C ALA A 183 26.31 7.52 29.03
N LEU A 184 25.00 7.70 28.81
CA LEU A 184 23.98 7.23 29.74
C LEU A 184 23.88 5.70 29.69
N PRO A 185 23.71 5.01 30.84
CA PRO A 185 23.58 3.55 30.92
C PRO A 185 22.17 3.09 30.52
N ILE A 186 21.66 3.55 29.37
CA ILE A 186 20.33 3.27 28.84
C ILE A 186 20.50 2.48 27.54
N TRP A 187 19.78 1.36 27.43
CA TRP A 187 19.78 0.57 26.20
C TRP A 187 19.06 1.31 25.06
N ALA A 188 19.66 1.28 23.88
CA ALA A 188 19.10 1.84 22.66
C ALA A 188 19.29 0.87 21.50
N GLY A 189 18.32 0.82 20.59
CA GLY A 189 18.30 -0.14 19.51
C GLY A 189 17.05 -0.08 18.65
N ILE A 190 16.78 -1.19 17.95
CA ILE A 190 15.62 -1.36 17.08
C ILE A 190 14.90 -2.62 17.53
N LEU A 191 13.57 -2.55 17.66
CA LEU A 191 12.72 -3.73 17.72
C LEU A 191 12.12 -3.93 16.32
N PRO A 192 12.63 -4.88 15.51
CA PRO A 192 12.11 -5.09 14.16
C PRO A 192 10.63 -5.48 14.20
N VAL A 193 9.86 -4.94 13.25
CA VAL A 193 8.46 -5.32 13.03
C VAL A 193 8.41 -5.97 11.65
N THR A 194 7.96 -7.22 11.60
CA THR A 194 7.85 -8.00 10.36
C THR A 194 6.42 -8.49 10.21
N THR A 195 5.88 -8.42 9.00
CA THR A 195 4.61 -9.08 8.66
C THR A 195 4.92 -10.47 8.12
N ASN A 196 4.16 -11.48 8.55
CA ASN A 196 4.34 -12.85 8.09
C ASN A 196 3.00 -13.48 7.72
N VAL A 197 2.99 -14.28 6.65
CA VAL A 197 1.83 -15.02 6.19
C VAL A 197 1.80 -16.37 6.91
N GLY A 198 0.66 -16.69 7.54
CA GLY A 198 0.46 -17.96 8.23
C GLY A 198 0.19 -19.13 7.26
N LYS A 199 0.10 -20.35 7.82
CA LYS A 199 -0.37 -21.51 7.06
C LYS A 199 -1.85 -21.32 6.68
N PRO A 200 -2.30 -21.81 5.50
CA PRO A 200 -3.71 -21.83 5.16
C PRO A 200 -4.54 -22.54 6.24
N ILE A 201 -5.70 -21.98 6.55
CA ILE A 201 -6.70 -22.57 7.44
C ILE A 201 -7.89 -22.94 6.56
N ASP A 202 -8.32 -24.21 6.63
CA ASP A 202 -9.40 -24.71 5.80
C ASP A 202 -10.75 -24.09 6.16
N ASP A 203 -11.58 -23.83 5.14
CA ASP A 203 -13.01 -23.57 5.34
C ASP A 203 -13.65 -24.85 5.91
N PRO A 204 -14.36 -24.80 7.05
CA PRO A 204 -15.05 -25.96 7.61
C PRO A 204 -16.09 -26.58 6.68
N ARG A 205 -16.48 -25.89 5.60
CA ARG A 205 -17.41 -26.37 4.56
C ARG A 205 -16.72 -26.96 3.34
N ASN A 206 -15.38 -27.03 3.32
CA ASN A 206 -14.65 -27.67 2.25
C ASN A 206 -15.12 -29.12 2.06
N LEU A 207 -15.19 -29.56 0.79
CA LEU A 207 -15.36 -30.97 0.49
C LEU A 207 -14.18 -31.76 1.05
N ARG A 208 -14.43 -33.01 1.48
CA ARG A 208 -13.39 -33.87 2.05
C ARG A 208 -12.26 -34.11 1.04
N GLY A 209 -11.02 -34.05 1.51
CA GLY A 209 -9.83 -34.35 0.71
C GLY A 209 -9.33 -33.19 -0.16
N LEU A 210 -9.94 -32.00 -0.08
CA LEU A 210 -9.37 -30.81 -0.69
C LEU A 210 -8.11 -30.39 0.06
N ILE A 211 -7.08 -30.05 -0.71
CA ILE A 211 -5.82 -29.49 -0.19
C ILE A 211 -5.65 -28.07 -0.72
N PRO A 212 -5.09 -27.14 0.08
CA PRO A 212 -4.75 -25.81 -0.39
C PRO A 212 -3.79 -25.90 -1.60
N PRO A 213 -4.00 -25.10 -2.66
CA PRO A 213 -3.04 -25.01 -3.76
C PRO A 213 -1.65 -24.62 -3.24
N VAL A 214 -0.63 -25.32 -3.72
CA VAL A 214 0.77 -25.17 -3.26
C VAL A 214 1.28 -23.73 -3.44
N ASP A 215 0.79 -23.05 -4.49
CA ASP A 215 1.21 -21.70 -4.83
C ASP A 215 0.67 -20.61 -3.88
N LEU A 216 -0.37 -20.89 -3.07
CA LEU A 216 -0.84 -19.93 -2.07
C LEU A 216 0.21 -19.63 -1.00
N ALA A 217 1.10 -20.60 -0.72
CA ALA A 217 2.21 -20.43 0.22
C ALA A 217 3.30 -19.47 -0.29
N LYS A 218 3.25 -19.06 -1.57
CA LYS A 218 4.19 -18.13 -2.18
C LYS A 218 3.78 -16.66 -2.01
N PHE A 219 2.59 -16.37 -1.50
CA PHE A 219 2.17 -15.00 -1.22
C PHE A 219 3.08 -14.37 -0.15
N ILE A 220 3.60 -13.19 -0.47
CA ILE A 220 4.47 -12.42 0.42
C ILE A 220 3.81 -11.05 0.60
N ILE A 221 3.87 -10.53 1.82
CA ILE A 221 3.37 -9.20 2.19
C ILE A 221 4.39 -8.52 3.10
N GLY A 222 4.60 -7.22 2.88
CA GLY A 222 5.55 -6.42 3.64
C GLY A 222 6.87 -6.19 2.91
#